data_AF-A0A382MLQ9-F1
#
_entry.id   AF-A0A382MLQ9-F1
#
_cell.length_a   1.000
_cell.length_b   1.000
_cell.length_c   1.000
_cell.angle_alpha   90.00
_cell.angle_beta   90.00
_cell.angle_gamma   90.00
#
_symmetry.space_group_name_H-M   'P 1'
#
loop_
_entity.id
_entity.type
_entity.pdbx_description
1 polymer ?
#
loop_
_entity_poly.entity_id
_entity_poly.type
_entity_poly.pdbx_seq_one_letter_code
_entity_poly.pdbx_strand_id
1 'polypeptide(L)'
;MSTETFPRTFVPADIDLGDWEDIEPLFKVLLDRQIDNPEELEQWLLDNSELMACISEERSERYIAMSCDTAASDKERAYLDFLENIAPRVKSCVYALNTKYVASESRGDLNADRYGVLDREVTAEIELFREENIPLQTEVSKLAQQYQKITGAMTVEYKDEEHTLPQMAKYLEETDRDVRQQAWKLVISRRLQDRDEMDAIFDRQLQLRQQIAANAGFDDYRSYAFKSMMRFDYNIEDSEHFQETVR
;
A
#
# COMPACT_ATOMS: atom_id res chain seq x y z
N MET A 1 11.17 2.33 -29.11
CA MET A 1 9.78 2.62 -28.69
C MET A 1 9.76 4.10 -28.33
N SER A 2 8.90 4.90 -28.96
CA SER A 2 8.70 6.28 -28.50
C SER A 2 8.04 6.18 -27.13
N THR A 3 8.67 6.72 -26.10
CA THR A 3 8.06 6.83 -24.78
C THR A 3 6.89 7.79 -24.93
N GLU A 4 5.66 7.28 -24.86
CA GLU A 4 4.48 8.12 -24.78
C GLU A 4 4.57 8.91 -23.47
N THR A 5 4.41 10.22 -23.55
CA THR A 5 4.50 11.11 -22.39
C THR A 5 3.11 11.54 -21.99
N PHE A 6 2.79 11.41 -20.71
CA PHE A 6 1.52 11.87 -20.12
C PHE A 6 1.84 13.11 -19.27
N PRO A 7 1.88 14.30 -19.88
CA PRO A 7 2.23 15.52 -19.15
C PRO A 7 1.15 15.83 -18.10
N ARG A 8 1.59 16.28 -16.92
CA ARG A 8 0.69 16.78 -15.88
C ARG A 8 -0.07 18.00 -16.40
N THR A 9 -1.37 18.05 -16.14
CA THR A 9 -2.29 19.10 -16.58
C THR A 9 -2.94 19.84 -15.42
N PHE A 10 -3.09 19.16 -14.28
CA PHE A 10 -3.70 19.68 -13.06
C PHE A 10 -2.65 19.95 -11.97
N VAL A 11 -1.74 19.00 -11.75
CA VAL A 11 -0.69 19.08 -10.72
C VAL A 11 0.49 19.90 -11.26
N PRO A 12 0.90 21.00 -10.58
CA PRO A 12 2.06 21.77 -11.00
C PRO A 12 3.34 20.92 -11.05
N ALA A 13 4.21 21.17 -12.03
CA ALA A 13 5.40 20.34 -12.26
C ALA A 13 6.43 20.42 -11.12
N ASP A 14 6.59 21.60 -10.51
CA ASP A 14 7.62 21.90 -9.50
C ASP A 14 7.10 21.82 -8.05
N ILE A 15 5.94 21.18 -7.82
CA ILE A 15 5.32 21.08 -6.50
C ILE A 15 6.02 20.05 -5.60
N ASP A 16 6.15 20.34 -4.30
CA ASP A 16 6.66 19.38 -3.32
C ASP A 16 5.53 18.51 -2.76
N LEU A 17 5.35 17.32 -3.29
CA LEU A 17 4.35 16.35 -2.78
C LEU A 17 4.79 15.65 -1.49
N GLY A 18 5.97 16.02 -0.99
CA GLY A 18 6.47 15.72 0.33
C GLY A 18 6.01 16.68 1.42
N ASP A 19 5.34 17.78 1.07
CA ASP A 19 4.79 18.75 2.02
C ASP A 19 3.25 18.78 1.93
N TRP A 20 2.59 18.67 3.08
CA TRP A 20 1.14 18.77 3.14
C TRP A 20 0.63 20.16 2.72
N GLU A 21 1.37 21.23 3.03
CA GLU A 21 0.94 22.59 2.71
C GLU A 21 0.86 22.84 1.19
N ASP A 22 1.65 22.10 0.41
CA ASP A 22 1.60 22.13 -1.05
C ASP A 22 0.49 21.20 -1.60
N ILE A 23 0.24 20.06 -0.95
CA ILE A 23 -0.79 19.09 -1.37
C ILE A 23 -2.22 19.57 -1.07
N GLU A 24 -2.45 20.14 0.11
CA GLU A 24 -3.79 20.49 0.60
C GLU A 24 -4.59 21.41 -0.36
N PRO A 25 -3.99 22.46 -0.96
CA PRO A 25 -4.69 23.31 -1.91
C PRO A 25 -5.23 22.56 -3.14
N LEU A 26 -4.54 21.52 -3.62
CA LEU A 26 -5.00 20.73 -4.77
C LEU A 26 -6.26 19.93 -4.42
N PHE A 27 -6.32 19.34 -3.22
CA PHE A 27 -7.55 18.71 -2.73
C PHE A 27 -8.69 19.71 -2.58
N LYS A 28 -8.42 20.91 -2.04
CA LYS A 28 -9.43 21.98 -1.91
C LYS A 28 -10.02 22.37 -3.27
N VAL A 29 -9.18 22.54 -4.29
CA VAL A 29 -9.65 22.84 -5.66
C VAL A 29 -10.61 21.77 -6.17
N LEU A 30 -10.29 20.48 -5.99
CA LEU A 30 -11.18 19.38 -6.42
C LEU A 30 -12.46 19.28 -5.57
N LEU A 31 -12.37 19.53 -4.27
CA LEU A 31 -13.53 19.51 -3.36
C LEU A 31 -14.50 20.67 -3.62
N ASP A 32 -13.98 21.84 -4.00
CA ASP A 32 -14.80 23.05 -4.22
C ASP A 32 -15.30 23.19 -5.67
N ARG A 33 -14.71 22.46 -6.62
CA ARG A 33 -15.11 22.51 -8.05
C ARG A 33 -16.57 22.13 -8.25
N GLN A 34 -17.38 22.99 -8.86
CA GLN A 34 -18.74 22.63 -9.27
C GLN A 34 -18.70 21.65 -10.45
N ILE A 35 -19.66 20.73 -10.49
CA ILE A 35 -19.78 19.70 -11.51
C ILE A 35 -21.25 19.68 -11.92
N ASP A 36 -21.54 20.24 -13.09
CA ASP A 36 -22.92 20.45 -13.54
C ASP A 36 -23.34 19.45 -14.63
N ASN A 37 -22.38 18.72 -15.21
CA ASN A 37 -22.63 17.77 -16.29
C ASN A 37 -21.60 16.61 -16.34
N PRO A 38 -21.86 15.55 -17.13
CA PRO A 38 -20.99 14.37 -17.19
C PRO A 38 -19.60 14.64 -17.75
N GLU A 39 -19.45 15.59 -18.66
CA GLU A 39 -18.14 15.95 -19.25
C GLU A 39 -17.24 16.62 -18.19
N GLU A 40 -17.80 17.51 -17.38
CA GLU A 40 -17.12 18.11 -16.23
C GLU A 40 -16.77 17.07 -15.16
N LEU A 41 -17.65 16.10 -14.90
CA LEU A 41 -17.38 15.01 -13.97
C LEU A 41 -16.23 14.13 -14.47
N GLU A 42 -16.20 13.81 -15.77
CA GLU A 42 -15.11 13.07 -16.38
C GLU A 42 -13.79 13.83 -16.26
N GLN A 43 -13.75 15.13 -16.55
CA GLN A 43 -12.54 15.94 -16.37
C GLN A 43 -12.11 16.01 -14.90
N TRP A 44 -13.06 16.15 -13.96
CA TRP A 44 -12.76 16.12 -12.54
C TRP A 44 -12.16 14.78 -12.09
N LEU A 45 -12.64 13.65 -12.64
CA LEU A 45 -12.07 12.33 -12.39
C LEU A 45 -10.64 12.21 -12.92
N LEU A 46 -10.36 12.76 -14.10
CA LEU A 46 -9.01 12.76 -14.68
C LEU A 46 -8.04 13.58 -13.82
N ASP A 47 -8.44 14.78 -13.36
CA ASP A 47 -7.62 15.62 -12.49
C ASP A 47 -7.39 14.96 -11.11
N ASN A 48 -8.42 14.32 -10.55
CA ASN A 48 -8.30 13.53 -9.33
C ASN A 48 -7.34 12.35 -9.53
N SER A 49 -7.46 11.63 -10.65
CA SER A 49 -6.56 10.53 -10.99
C SER A 49 -5.12 11.00 -11.13
N GLU A 50 -4.88 12.17 -11.74
CA GLU A 50 -3.55 12.77 -11.86
C GLU A 50 -2.97 13.10 -10.48
N LEU A 51 -3.73 13.77 -9.61
CA LEU A 51 -3.30 14.08 -8.24
C LEU A 51 -2.93 12.81 -7.47
N MET A 52 -3.78 11.78 -7.51
CA MET A 52 -3.54 10.52 -6.82
C MET A 52 -2.33 9.78 -7.38
N ALA A 53 -2.10 9.84 -8.70
CA ALA A 53 -0.92 9.27 -9.33
C ALA A 53 0.37 9.96 -8.83
N CYS A 54 0.40 11.28 -8.78
CA CYS A 54 1.58 12.02 -8.32
C CYS A 54 1.87 11.80 -6.82
N ILE A 55 0.85 11.78 -5.95
CA ILE A 55 1.03 11.44 -4.52
C ILE A 55 1.53 10.00 -4.36
N SER A 56 1.01 9.07 -5.18
CA SER A 56 1.48 7.67 -5.17
C SER A 56 2.92 7.54 -5.66
N GLU A 57 3.32 8.32 -6.66
CA GLU A 57 4.70 8.42 -7.16
C GLU A 57 5.65 8.87 -6.05
N GLU A 58 5.38 10.00 -5.40
CA GLU A 58 6.18 10.51 -4.27
C GLU A 58 6.36 9.47 -3.15
N ARG A 59 5.25 8.83 -2.74
CA ARG A 59 5.29 7.74 -1.76
C ARG A 59 6.18 6.58 -2.22
N SER A 60 6.08 6.23 -3.50
CA SER A 60 6.81 5.09 -4.08
C SER A 60 8.30 5.40 -4.18
N GLU A 61 8.69 6.62 -4.54
CA GLU A 61 10.09 7.04 -4.54
C GLU A 61 10.72 6.93 -3.15
N ARG A 62 10.04 7.43 -2.12
CA ARG A 62 10.49 7.30 -0.72
C ARG A 62 10.60 5.85 -0.28
N TYR A 63 9.60 5.03 -0.63
CA TYR A 63 9.62 3.60 -0.32
C TYR A 63 10.77 2.88 -1.02
N ILE A 64 11.00 3.15 -2.30
CA ILE A 64 12.10 2.58 -3.09
C ILE A 64 13.44 2.99 -2.46
N ALA A 65 13.64 4.29 -2.21
CA ALA A 65 14.86 4.80 -1.59
C ALA A 65 15.16 4.12 -0.25
N MET A 66 14.16 4.00 0.63
CA MET A 66 14.28 3.30 1.91
C MET A 66 14.57 1.80 1.72
N SER A 67 13.88 1.12 0.82
CA SER A 67 14.03 -0.34 0.63
C SER A 67 15.35 -0.74 -0.03
N CYS A 68 15.94 0.13 -0.87
CA CYS A 68 17.26 -0.08 -1.44
C CYS A 68 18.39 0.02 -0.41
N ASP A 69 18.17 0.75 0.69
CA ASP A 69 19.17 1.00 1.72
C ASP A 69 18.49 1.21 3.08
N THR A 70 18.14 0.09 3.71
CA THR A 70 17.40 0.06 4.98
C THR A 70 18.23 0.50 6.19
N ALA A 71 19.53 0.74 6.01
CA ALA A 71 20.42 1.27 7.04
C ALA A 71 20.46 2.81 7.05
N ALA A 72 20.02 3.47 5.96
CA ALA A 72 20.03 4.93 5.83
C ALA A 72 18.89 5.59 6.62
N SER A 73 19.24 6.14 7.80
CA SER A 73 18.28 6.73 8.74
C SER A 73 17.51 7.95 8.19
N ASP A 74 18.05 8.66 7.21
CA ASP A 74 17.42 9.79 6.53
C ASP A 74 16.32 9.32 5.57
N LYS A 75 16.57 8.26 4.79
CA LYS A 75 15.58 7.65 3.88
C LYS A 75 14.44 7.01 4.65
N GLU A 76 14.76 6.30 5.73
CA GLU A 76 13.77 5.77 6.68
C GLU A 76 12.89 6.88 7.24
N ARG A 77 13.50 7.97 7.72
CA ARG A 77 12.75 9.11 8.28
C ARG A 77 11.84 9.76 7.24
N ALA A 78 12.32 9.96 6.01
CA ALA A 78 11.51 10.56 4.95
C ALA A 78 10.28 9.72 4.61
N TYR A 79 10.40 8.38 4.61
CA TYR A 79 9.25 7.50 4.40
C TYR A 79 8.30 7.46 5.59
N LEU A 80 8.83 7.39 6.82
CA LEU A 80 8.01 7.41 8.04
C LEU A 80 7.24 8.73 8.18
N ASP A 81 7.88 9.86 7.88
CA ASP A 81 7.24 11.18 7.87
C ASP A 81 6.05 11.21 6.90
N PHE A 82 6.20 10.65 5.69
CA PHE A 82 5.09 10.50 4.74
C PHE A 82 3.94 9.66 5.33
N LEU A 83 4.24 8.52 5.96
CA LEU A 83 3.24 7.63 6.56
C LEU A 83 2.50 8.25 7.75
N GLU A 84 3.18 9.10 8.52
CA GLU A 84 2.65 9.70 9.74
C GLU A 84 1.93 11.03 9.47
N ASN A 85 2.44 11.85 8.54
CA ASN A 85 2.00 13.22 8.37
C ASN A 85 1.21 13.46 7.08
N ILE A 86 1.43 12.69 6.01
CA ILE A 86 0.80 12.92 4.70
C ILE A 86 -0.29 11.89 4.44
N ALA A 87 0.04 10.59 4.45
CA ALA A 87 -0.89 9.52 4.10
C ALA A 87 -2.22 9.54 4.90
N PRO A 88 -2.24 9.84 6.22
CA PRO A 88 -3.47 9.95 7.00
C PRO A 88 -4.40 11.07 6.52
N ARG A 89 -3.83 12.21 6.14
CA ARG A 89 -4.56 13.38 5.67
C ARG A 89 -5.10 13.14 4.26
N VAL A 90 -4.27 12.57 3.38
CA VAL A 90 -4.68 12.12 2.04
C VAL A 90 -5.89 11.17 2.12
N LYS A 91 -5.88 10.17 3.02
CA LYS A 91 -7.03 9.26 3.18
C LYS A 91 -8.34 9.98 3.50
N SER A 92 -8.29 11.00 4.36
CA SER A 92 -9.47 11.79 4.73
C SER A 92 -9.99 12.60 3.54
N CYS A 93 -9.08 13.19 2.74
CA CYS A 93 -9.43 13.92 1.53
C CYS A 93 -9.98 12.99 0.43
N VAL A 94 -9.39 11.80 0.23
CA VAL A 94 -9.89 10.80 -0.70
C VAL A 94 -11.30 10.37 -0.33
N TYR A 95 -11.59 10.12 0.95
CA TYR A 95 -12.96 9.82 1.39
C TYR A 95 -13.95 10.94 1.04
N ALA A 96 -13.56 12.20 1.23
CA ALA A 96 -14.39 13.36 0.88
C ALA A 96 -14.62 13.47 -0.64
N LEU A 97 -13.58 13.27 -1.46
CA LEU A 97 -13.69 13.25 -2.93
C LEU A 97 -14.57 12.09 -3.41
N ASN A 98 -14.40 10.91 -2.85
CA ASN A 98 -15.22 9.74 -3.14
C ASN A 98 -16.69 9.98 -2.80
N THR A 99 -16.98 10.55 -1.64
CA THR A 99 -18.34 10.92 -1.23
C THR A 99 -18.95 11.93 -2.20
N LYS A 100 -18.16 12.92 -2.64
CA LYS A 100 -18.58 13.89 -3.65
C LYS A 100 -18.87 13.22 -5.00
N TYR A 101 -18.02 12.30 -5.46
CA TYR A 101 -18.25 11.54 -6.69
C TYR A 101 -19.57 10.78 -6.63
N VAL A 102 -19.80 10.00 -5.57
CA VAL A 102 -21.02 9.18 -5.43
C VAL A 102 -22.29 10.04 -5.35
N ALA A 103 -22.20 11.24 -4.77
CA ALA A 103 -23.30 12.19 -4.66
C ALA A 103 -23.57 13.00 -5.93
N SER A 104 -22.69 12.95 -6.94
CA SER A 104 -22.86 13.71 -8.18
C SER A 104 -24.06 13.19 -8.99
N GLU A 105 -24.97 14.11 -9.36
CA GLU A 105 -26.13 13.78 -10.20
C GLU A 105 -25.70 13.31 -11.59
N SER A 106 -24.57 13.81 -12.10
CA SER A 106 -24.02 13.44 -13.41
C SER A 106 -23.38 12.05 -13.45
N ARG A 107 -23.21 11.39 -12.30
CA ARG A 107 -22.54 10.07 -12.22
C ARG A 107 -23.27 9.01 -13.03
N GLY A 108 -24.60 9.02 -13.01
CA GLY A 108 -25.43 8.03 -13.71
C GLY A 108 -25.34 8.10 -15.24
N ASP A 109 -24.85 9.22 -15.77
CA ASP A 109 -24.72 9.48 -17.21
C ASP A 109 -23.31 9.17 -17.74
N LEU A 110 -22.37 8.77 -16.88
CA LEU A 110 -21.05 8.29 -17.30
C LEU A 110 -21.15 6.94 -18.01
N ASN A 111 -20.20 6.67 -18.91
CA ASN A 111 -20.14 5.38 -19.61
C ASN A 111 -19.86 4.22 -18.63
N ALA A 112 -20.86 3.36 -18.40
CA ALA A 112 -20.77 2.24 -17.48
C ALA A 112 -19.70 1.20 -17.83
N ASP A 113 -19.41 0.98 -19.12
CA ASP A 113 -18.35 0.05 -19.54
C ASP A 113 -16.96 0.58 -19.16
N ARG A 114 -16.80 1.90 -19.12
CA ARG A 114 -15.54 2.56 -18.75
C ARG A 114 -15.40 2.76 -17.25
N TYR A 115 -16.47 3.15 -16.56
CA TYR A 115 -16.43 3.60 -15.16
C TYR A 115 -17.07 2.64 -14.15
N GLY A 116 -17.73 1.56 -14.60
CA GLY A 116 -18.47 0.67 -13.69
C GLY A 116 -17.60 -0.10 -12.69
N VAL A 117 -16.30 -0.26 -12.94
CA VAL A 117 -15.35 -0.78 -11.94
C VAL A 117 -15.07 0.28 -10.88
N LEU A 118 -14.74 1.50 -11.30
CA LEU A 118 -14.49 2.64 -10.41
C LEU A 118 -15.69 2.90 -9.48
N ASP A 119 -16.92 2.84 -10.00
CA ASP A 119 -18.14 2.98 -9.20
C ASP A 119 -18.20 1.98 -8.03
N ARG A 120 -17.85 0.71 -8.31
CA ARG A 120 -17.83 -0.36 -7.29
C ARG A 120 -16.71 -0.14 -6.29
N GLU A 121 -15.53 0.24 -6.76
CA GLU A 121 -14.36 0.54 -5.90
C GLU A 121 -14.68 1.68 -4.94
N VAL A 122 -15.11 2.84 -5.44
CA VAL A 122 -15.40 4.03 -4.62
C VAL A 122 -16.52 3.73 -3.60
N THR A 123 -17.56 3.01 -4.01
CA THR A 123 -18.64 2.61 -3.08
C THR A 123 -18.08 1.74 -1.95
N ALA A 124 -17.26 0.74 -2.26
CA ALA A 124 -16.65 -0.13 -1.26
C ALA A 124 -15.70 0.65 -0.32
N GLU A 125 -14.92 1.59 -0.85
CA GLU A 125 -14.04 2.45 -0.05
C GLU A 125 -14.82 3.31 0.95
N ILE A 126 -15.92 3.93 0.53
CA ILE A 126 -16.80 4.73 1.41
C ILE A 126 -17.38 3.84 2.51
N GLU A 127 -17.88 2.66 2.17
CA GLU A 127 -18.48 1.73 3.14
C GLU A 127 -17.47 1.24 4.20
N LEU A 128 -16.21 1.09 3.80
CA LEU A 128 -15.11 0.64 4.66
C LEU A 128 -14.46 1.77 5.47
N PHE A 129 -14.61 3.02 5.05
CA PHE A 129 -13.93 4.15 5.68
C PHE A 129 -14.41 4.35 7.13
N ARG A 130 -13.45 4.35 8.06
CA ARG A 130 -13.66 4.73 9.46
C ARG A 130 -12.50 5.62 9.86
N GLU A 131 -12.79 6.82 10.34
CA GLU A 131 -11.75 7.78 10.75
C GLU A 131 -10.86 7.19 11.86
N GLU A 132 -11.46 6.46 12.80
CA GLU A 132 -10.74 5.75 13.87
C GLU A 132 -9.77 4.65 13.36
N ASN A 133 -9.94 4.17 12.12
CA ASN A 133 -9.03 3.19 11.52
C ASN A 133 -7.78 3.83 10.92
N ILE A 134 -7.77 5.14 10.68
CA ILE A 134 -6.60 5.84 10.10
C ILE A 134 -5.33 5.62 10.94
N PRO A 135 -5.31 5.92 12.26
CA PRO A 135 -4.12 5.69 13.07
C PRO A 135 -3.73 4.21 13.16
N LEU A 136 -4.71 3.30 13.21
CA LEU A 136 -4.45 1.85 13.25
C LEU A 136 -3.74 1.37 11.97
N GLN A 137 -4.19 1.86 10.81
CA GLN A 137 -3.58 1.53 9.53
C GLN A 137 -2.17 2.11 9.40
N THR A 138 -1.92 3.32 9.91
CA THR A 138 -0.57 3.91 9.97
C THR A 138 0.37 3.06 10.83
N GLU A 139 -0.09 2.60 12.00
CA GLU A 139 0.71 1.71 12.85
C GLU A 139 0.98 0.35 12.18
N VAL A 140 0.02 -0.22 11.44
CA VAL A 140 0.26 -1.42 10.63
C VAL A 140 1.34 -1.19 9.57
N SER A 141 1.34 -0.04 8.89
CA SER A 141 2.38 0.32 7.91
C SER A 141 3.76 0.47 8.55
N LYS A 142 3.85 1.09 9.73
CA LYS A 142 5.10 1.22 10.50
C LYS A 142 5.66 -0.12 10.94
N LEU A 143 4.81 -1.01 11.44
CA LEU A 143 5.21 -2.38 11.80
C LEU A 143 5.72 -3.16 10.58
N ALA A 144 5.11 -2.98 9.41
CA ALA A 144 5.61 -3.58 8.18
C ALA A 144 7.01 -3.05 7.80
N GLN A 145 7.25 -1.75 7.96
CA GLN A 145 8.56 -1.15 7.75
C GLN A 145 9.60 -1.68 8.76
N GLN A 146 9.25 -1.84 10.04
CA GLN A 146 10.14 -2.41 11.06
C GLN A 146 10.56 -3.84 10.70
N TYR A 147 9.61 -4.66 10.25
CA TYR A 147 9.90 -6.01 9.76
C TYR A 147 10.86 -6.01 8.55
N GLN A 148 10.68 -5.07 7.61
CA GLN A 148 11.59 -4.90 6.47
C GLN A 148 13.00 -4.52 6.91
N LYS A 149 13.14 -3.65 7.92
CA LYS A 149 14.43 -3.27 8.48
C LYS A 149 15.16 -4.45 9.12
N ILE A 150 14.46 -5.22 9.95
CA ILE A 150 15.02 -6.44 10.59
C ILE A 150 15.49 -7.42 9.53
N THR A 151 14.62 -7.75 8.58
CA THR A 151 14.95 -8.75 7.54
C THR A 151 15.99 -8.25 6.54
N GLY A 152 16.04 -6.95 6.26
CA GLY A 152 17.04 -6.32 5.40
C GLY A 152 18.43 -6.26 6.02
N ALA A 153 18.54 -6.21 7.36
CA ALA A 153 19.80 -6.21 8.09
C ALA A 153 20.40 -7.62 8.30
N MET A 154 19.75 -8.68 7.85
CA MET A 154 20.22 -10.05 8.06
C MET A 154 21.38 -10.43 7.13
N THR A 155 22.56 -10.61 7.73
CA THR A 155 23.76 -11.14 7.07
C THR A 155 24.30 -12.39 7.76
N VAL A 156 25.11 -13.16 7.03
CA VAL A 156 25.86 -14.33 7.53
C VAL A 156 27.28 -14.31 6.96
N GLU A 157 28.24 -14.79 7.76
CA GLU A 157 29.60 -15.07 7.30
C GLU A 157 29.66 -16.43 6.62
N TYR A 158 30.12 -16.48 5.37
CA TYR A 158 30.33 -17.74 4.65
C TYR A 158 31.44 -17.59 3.62
N LYS A 159 32.41 -18.54 3.64
CA LYS A 159 33.62 -18.49 2.79
C LYS A 159 34.40 -17.18 2.93
N ASP A 160 34.57 -16.72 4.17
CA ASP A 160 35.30 -15.50 4.55
C ASP A 160 34.72 -14.19 3.95
N GLU A 161 33.46 -14.23 3.50
CA GLU A 161 32.70 -13.08 3.01
C GLU A 161 31.37 -12.95 3.77
N GLU A 162 30.96 -11.70 4.01
CA GLU A 162 29.63 -11.38 4.50
C GLU A 162 28.62 -11.47 3.34
N HIS A 163 27.54 -12.22 3.55
CA HIS A 163 26.45 -12.35 2.60
C HIS A 163 25.11 -11.99 3.23
N THR A 164 24.31 -11.23 2.50
CA THR A 164 22.87 -11.11 2.77
C THR A 164 22.17 -12.45 2.55
N LEU A 165 21.01 -12.65 3.19
CA LEU A 165 20.25 -13.89 2.99
C LEU A 165 19.85 -14.15 1.52
N PRO A 166 19.47 -13.15 0.70
CA PRO A 166 19.25 -13.36 -0.74
C PRO A 166 20.51 -13.80 -1.49
N GLN A 167 21.68 -13.25 -1.16
CA GLN A 167 22.95 -13.69 -1.78
C GLN A 167 23.28 -15.15 -1.44
N MET A 168 22.80 -15.66 -0.29
CA MET A 168 22.95 -17.08 0.06
C MET A 168 22.09 -18.03 -0.77
N ALA A 169 21.05 -17.53 -1.47
CA ALA A 169 20.13 -18.37 -2.24
C ALA A 169 20.85 -19.17 -3.33
N LYS A 170 21.87 -18.61 -3.98
CA LYS A 170 22.67 -19.32 -4.99
C LYS A 170 23.31 -20.62 -4.43
N TYR A 171 23.71 -20.62 -3.15
CA TYR A 171 24.31 -21.80 -2.52
C TYR A 171 23.27 -22.87 -2.16
N LEU A 172 21.98 -22.51 -2.08
CA LEU A 172 20.89 -23.47 -1.92
C LEU A 172 20.57 -24.23 -3.22
N GLU A 173 21.10 -23.78 -4.35
CA GLU A 173 20.89 -24.40 -5.67
C GLU A 173 22.11 -25.18 -6.17
N GLU A 174 23.23 -25.15 -5.42
CA GLU A 174 24.44 -25.88 -5.76
C GLU A 174 24.21 -27.39 -5.81
N THR A 175 24.95 -28.08 -6.67
CA THR A 175 24.80 -29.53 -6.85
C THR A 175 25.28 -30.33 -5.63
N ASP A 176 26.27 -29.79 -4.91
CA ASP A 176 26.80 -30.38 -3.68
C ASP A 176 25.80 -30.24 -2.51
N ARG A 177 25.42 -31.38 -1.94
CA ARG A 177 24.48 -31.47 -0.81
C ARG A 177 25.02 -30.79 0.44
N ASP A 178 26.32 -30.90 0.72
CA ASP A 178 26.91 -30.37 1.94
C ASP A 178 26.93 -28.83 1.91
N VAL A 179 27.18 -28.26 0.71
CA VAL A 179 27.04 -26.82 0.46
C VAL A 179 25.61 -26.34 0.72
N ARG A 180 24.60 -27.00 0.13
CA ARG A 180 23.19 -26.63 0.36
C ARG A 180 22.80 -26.74 1.84
N GLN A 181 23.21 -27.81 2.51
CA GLN A 181 22.89 -28.03 3.92
C GLN A 181 23.54 -26.96 4.81
N GLN A 182 24.80 -26.60 4.56
CA GLN A 182 25.49 -25.56 5.31
C GLN A 182 24.82 -24.19 5.08
N ALA A 183 24.56 -23.82 3.82
CA ALA A 183 23.88 -22.58 3.48
C ALA A 183 22.50 -22.48 4.14
N TRP A 184 21.69 -23.55 4.09
CA TRP A 184 20.39 -23.60 4.73
C TRP A 184 20.50 -23.40 6.25
N LYS A 185 21.44 -24.11 6.91
CA LYS A 185 21.66 -23.96 8.35
C LYS A 185 22.06 -22.54 8.74
N LEU A 186 22.95 -21.90 7.98
CA LEU A 186 23.36 -20.51 8.22
C LEU A 186 22.18 -19.54 8.11
N VAL A 187 21.43 -19.62 7.01
CA VAL A 187 20.27 -18.76 6.76
C VAL A 187 19.20 -18.93 7.85
N ILE A 188 18.84 -20.17 8.18
CA ILE A 188 17.81 -20.43 9.21
C ILE A 188 18.30 -20.02 10.60
N SER A 189 19.55 -20.32 10.96
CA SER A 189 20.10 -19.93 12.26
C SER A 189 20.13 -18.41 12.42
N ARG A 190 20.48 -17.67 11.36
CA ARG A 190 20.43 -16.20 11.39
C ARG A 190 19.02 -15.68 11.56
N ARG A 191 18.04 -16.20 10.80
CA ARG A 191 16.62 -15.80 10.93
C ARG A 191 16.09 -16.04 12.35
N LEU A 192 16.45 -17.17 12.96
CA LEU A 192 15.98 -17.54 14.29
C LEU A 192 16.51 -16.62 15.41
N GLN A 193 17.56 -15.84 15.17
CA GLN A 193 18.06 -14.87 16.16
C GLN A 193 17.07 -13.71 16.36
N ASP A 194 16.33 -13.32 15.32
CA ASP A 194 15.36 -12.20 15.38
C ASP A 194 13.90 -12.70 15.49
N ARG A 195 13.71 -13.99 15.76
CA ARG A 195 12.37 -14.63 15.82
C ARG A 195 11.44 -13.88 16.76
N ASP A 196 11.88 -13.62 17.98
CA ASP A 196 10.99 -13.07 19.01
C ASP A 196 10.52 -11.65 18.65
N GLU A 197 11.37 -10.86 17.97
CA GLU A 197 11.01 -9.52 17.49
C GLU A 197 10.05 -9.59 16.29
N MET A 198 10.31 -10.49 15.34
CA MET A 198 9.43 -10.72 14.19
C MET A 198 8.04 -11.25 14.62
N ASP A 199 8.00 -12.16 15.58
CA ASP A 199 6.76 -12.72 16.14
C ASP A 199 5.96 -11.62 16.85
N ALA A 200 6.63 -10.76 17.65
CA ALA A 200 5.97 -9.63 18.31
C ALA A 200 5.38 -8.63 17.30
N ILE A 201 6.07 -8.36 16.19
CA ILE A 201 5.54 -7.54 15.10
C ILE A 201 4.29 -8.17 14.49
N PHE A 202 4.33 -9.47 14.21
CA PHE A 202 3.18 -10.19 13.65
C PHE A 202 1.98 -10.17 14.59
N ASP A 203 2.17 -10.47 15.88
CA ASP A 203 1.12 -10.44 16.89
C ASP A 203 0.47 -9.05 16.99
N ARG A 204 1.30 -7.99 16.94
CA ARG A 204 0.78 -6.62 16.96
C ARG A 204 -0.01 -6.29 15.69
N GLN A 205 0.48 -6.68 14.51
CA GLN A 205 -0.27 -6.50 13.27
C GLN A 205 -1.61 -7.25 13.30
N LEU A 206 -1.63 -8.48 13.83
CA LEU A 206 -2.84 -9.29 13.95
C LEU A 206 -3.91 -8.58 14.80
N GLN A 207 -3.52 -8.07 15.97
CA GLN A 207 -4.43 -7.33 16.86
C GLN A 207 -4.98 -6.06 16.18
N LEU A 208 -4.12 -5.26 15.55
CA LEU A 208 -4.52 -4.03 14.88
C LEU A 208 -5.45 -4.31 13.70
N ARG A 209 -5.15 -5.33 12.90
CA ARG A 209 -5.99 -5.75 11.77
C ARG A 209 -7.36 -6.23 12.23
N GLN A 210 -7.43 -7.01 13.31
CA GLN A 210 -8.71 -7.42 13.89
C GLN A 210 -9.53 -6.20 14.37
N GLN A 211 -8.89 -5.22 15.00
CA GLN A 211 -9.57 -3.98 15.39
C GLN A 211 -10.07 -3.17 14.19
N ILE A 212 -9.27 -3.07 13.12
CA ILE A 212 -9.66 -2.39 11.88
C ILE A 212 -10.93 -3.03 11.29
N ALA A 213 -10.96 -4.37 11.24
CA ALA A 213 -12.14 -5.12 10.80
C ALA A 213 -13.36 -4.88 11.70
N ALA A 214 -13.19 -4.96 13.01
CA ALA A 214 -14.28 -4.76 13.97
C ALA A 214 -14.90 -3.35 13.85
N ASN A 215 -14.07 -2.30 13.74
CA ASN A 215 -14.52 -0.93 13.53
C ASN A 215 -15.31 -0.76 12.21
N ALA A 216 -14.94 -1.52 11.18
CA ALA A 216 -15.65 -1.54 9.90
C ALA A 216 -16.92 -2.43 9.91
N GLY A 217 -17.22 -3.13 11.01
CA GLY A 217 -18.40 -3.97 11.18
C GLY A 217 -18.23 -5.42 10.74
N PHE A 218 -16.99 -5.91 10.66
CA PHE A 218 -16.68 -7.30 10.28
C PHE A 218 -16.30 -8.14 11.50
N ASP A 219 -16.72 -9.41 11.50
CA ASP A 219 -16.38 -10.38 12.55
C ASP A 219 -14.89 -10.78 12.52
N ASP A 220 -14.28 -10.76 11.34
CA ASP A 220 -12.87 -11.12 11.14
C ASP A 220 -12.19 -10.27 10.05
N TYR A 221 -10.86 -10.23 10.13
CA TYR A 221 -10.05 -9.50 9.16
C TYR A 221 -10.06 -10.12 7.75
N ARG A 222 -10.35 -11.41 7.60
CA ARG A 222 -10.39 -12.06 6.28
C ARG A 222 -11.55 -11.48 5.45
N SER A 223 -12.72 -11.36 6.06
CA SER A 223 -13.94 -10.83 5.46
C SER A 223 -13.78 -9.35 5.10
N TYR A 224 -13.20 -8.56 6.01
CA TYR A 224 -12.79 -7.18 5.73
C TYR A 224 -11.82 -7.11 4.55
N ALA A 225 -10.78 -7.94 4.56
CA ALA A 225 -9.72 -7.93 3.56
C ALA A 225 -10.24 -8.27 2.15
N PHE A 226 -11.21 -9.18 2.02
CA PHE A 226 -11.82 -9.47 0.73
C PHE A 226 -12.44 -8.23 0.10
N LYS A 227 -13.21 -7.47 0.91
CA LYS A 227 -13.83 -6.22 0.46
C LYS A 227 -12.79 -5.13 0.23
N SER A 228 -11.83 -4.95 1.13
CA SER A 228 -10.80 -3.90 1.01
C SER A 228 -9.82 -4.14 -0.15
N MET A 229 -9.71 -5.38 -0.63
CA MET A 229 -8.93 -5.74 -1.82
C MET A 229 -9.77 -5.71 -3.11
N MET A 230 -11.00 -5.18 -3.07
CA MET A 230 -11.87 -5.03 -4.24
C MET A 230 -12.14 -6.36 -4.99
N ARG A 231 -12.23 -7.47 -4.25
CA ARG A 231 -12.53 -8.79 -4.81
C ARG A 231 -14.02 -8.89 -5.11
N PHE A 232 -14.43 -8.41 -6.28
CA PHE A 232 -15.85 -8.37 -6.69
C PHE A 232 -16.31 -9.61 -7.45
N ASP A 233 -15.39 -10.43 -7.92
CA ASP A 233 -15.59 -11.54 -8.84
C ASP A 233 -15.42 -12.93 -8.20
N TYR A 234 -14.94 -13.00 -6.96
CA TYR A 234 -14.89 -14.23 -6.15
C TYR A 234 -14.98 -13.93 -4.66
N ASN A 235 -15.42 -14.93 -3.90
CA ASN A 235 -15.57 -14.85 -2.44
C ASN A 235 -14.64 -15.83 -1.69
N ILE A 236 -14.85 -15.93 -0.38
CA ILE A 236 -14.07 -16.80 0.50
C ILE A 236 -14.31 -18.27 0.14
N GLU A 237 -15.57 -18.63 -0.11
CA GLU A 237 -16.01 -19.98 -0.44
C GLU A 237 -15.40 -20.45 -1.77
N ASP A 238 -15.31 -19.58 -2.77
CA ASP A 238 -14.64 -19.87 -4.06
C ASP A 238 -13.15 -20.18 -3.84
N SER A 239 -12.50 -19.43 -2.92
CA SER A 239 -11.10 -19.63 -2.56
C SER A 239 -10.88 -20.95 -1.81
N GLU A 240 -11.80 -21.29 -0.89
CA GLU A 240 -11.80 -22.56 -0.17
C GLU A 240 -12.00 -23.74 -1.12
N HIS A 241 -12.95 -23.64 -2.06
CA HIS A 241 -13.17 -24.65 -3.08
C HIS A 241 -11.96 -24.83 -3.99
N PHE A 242 -11.33 -23.74 -4.44
CA PHE A 242 -10.08 -23.81 -5.21
C PHE A 242 -8.99 -24.57 -4.44
N GLN A 243 -8.83 -24.28 -3.14
CA GLN A 243 -7.85 -24.95 -2.29
C GLN A 243 -8.10 -26.46 -2.17
N GLU A 244 -9.36 -26.91 -2.17
CA GLU A 244 -9.70 -28.34 -2.18
C GLU A 244 -9.26 -29.06 -3.46
N THR A 245 -9.21 -28.36 -4.60
CA THR A 245 -8.80 -28.96 -5.88
C THR A 245 -7.29 -29.10 -6.04
N VAL A 246 -6.52 -28.32 -5.27
CA VAL A 246 -5.04 -28.36 -5.26
C VAL A 246 -4.50 -29.31 -4.18
N ARG A 247 -5.34 -29.70 -3.21
CA ARG A 247 -5.00 -30.67 -2.14
C ARG A 247 -4.74 -32.07 -2.67
#